data_AF-A0A2H5WXK6-F1
#
_entry.id   AF-A0A2H5WXK6-F1
#
_cell.length_a   1.000
_cell.length_b   1.000
_cell.length_c   1.000
_cell.angle_alpha   90.00
_cell.angle_beta   90.00
_cell.angle_gamma   90.00
#
_symmetry.space_group_name_H-M   'P 1'
#
loop_
_entity.id
_entity.type
_entity.pdbx_description
1 polymer ?
#
loop_
_entity_poly.entity_id
_entity_poly.type
_entity_poly.pdbx_seq_one_letter_code
_entity_poly.pdbx_strand_id
1 'polypeptide(L)'
;MRCGCGILWYGMAEPKVCELGREEREQVIQQLIEMFRIADTLERAVRYPGNVHIINRAPLNFQFYATAGRPLFMRDPGLCYKLIESIRRMYWDFEPMARQHLREVLT
;
A
#
# COMPACT_ATOMS: atom_id res chain seq x y z
N MET A 1 -12.19 -27.16 21.85
CA MET A 1 -11.13 -28.17 22.05
C MET A 1 -9.87 -27.69 21.35
N ARG A 2 -8.71 -28.01 21.93
CA ARG A 2 -7.39 -27.39 21.79
C ARG A 2 -6.83 -27.28 20.36
N CYS A 3 -6.27 -26.12 20.03
CA CYS A 3 -4.90 -25.91 19.52
C CYS A 3 -4.50 -24.53 20.09
N GLY A 4 -3.44 -24.34 20.88
CA GLY A 4 -2.14 -24.99 20.83
C GLY A 4 -1.13 -23.93 20.37
N CYS A 5 -0.54 -23.23 21.36
CA CYS A 5 0.58 -22.30 21.35
C CYS A 5 1.36 -22.06 20.03
N GLY A 6 1.64 -20.79 19.75
CA GLY A 6 2.66 -20.38 18.78
C GLY A 6 2.85 -18.87 18.78
N ILE A 7 3.61 -18.35 19.76
CA ILE A 7 4.18 -17.02 19.66
C ILE A 7 5.21 -17.08 18.52
N LEU A 8 4.93 -16.38 17.43
CA LEU A 8 5.96 -15.92 16.50
C LEU A 8 5.57 -14.52 16.02
N TRP A 9 6.06 -13.51 16.73
CA TRP A 9 6.22 -12.18 16.16
C TRP A 9 7.46 -12.21 15.29
N TYR A 10 7.33 -12.01 13.97
CA TYR A 10 8.36 -11.41 13.12
C TYR A 10 7.78 -11.02 11.76
N GLY A 11 7.95 -9.75 11.40
CA GLY A 11 7.83 -9.24 10.03
C GLY A 11 6.41 -8.95 9.57
N MET A 12 6.12 -7.67 9.25
CA MET A 12 4.96 -7.14 8.52
C MET A 12 4.09 -8.23 7.87
N ALA A 13 3.04 -8.65 8.58
CA ALA A 13 1.97 -9.43 7.99
C ALA A 13 1.23 -8.51 7.03
N GLU A 14 1.49 -8.64 5.73
CA GLU A 14 0.41 -8.45 4.77
C GLU A 14 -0.75 -9.31 5.29
N PRO A 15 -1.91 -8.72 5.63
CA PRO A 15 -2.98 -9.48 6.23
C PRO A 15 -3.36 -10.58 5.24
N LYS A 16 -3.10 -11.84 5.62
CA LYS A 16 -3.56 -12.99 4.85
C LYS A 16 -5.06 -12.82 4.71
N VAL A 17 -5.55 -12.75 3.47
CA VAL A 17 -6.97 -12.58 3.12
C VAL A 17 -7.88 -13.55 3.89
N CYS A 18 -7.33 -14.65 4.40
CA CYS A 18 -7.98 -15.65 5.25
C CYS A 18 -8.46 -15.16 6.64
N GLU A 19 -7.90 -14.09 7.23
CA GLU A 19 -8.23 -13.64 8.60
C GLU A 19 -9.17 -12.42 8.64
N LEU A 20 -9.50 -11.84 7.48
CA LEU A 20 -10.34 -10.65 7.38
C LEU A 20 -11.82 -10.97 7.61
N GLY A 21 -12.50 -10.11 8.38
CA GLY A 21 -13.95 -10.16 8.58
C GLY A 21 -14.70 -9.99 7.25
N ARG A 22 -15.93 -10.51 7.17
CA ARG A 22 -16.74 -10.52 5.92
C ARG A 22 -16.85 -9.13 5.28
N GLU A 23 -17.00 -8.10 6.11
CA GLU A 23 -17.14 -6.70 5.70
C GLU A 23 -15.83 -6.10 5.14
N GLU A 24 -14.67 -6.45 5.71
CA GLU A 24 -13.37 -5.97 5.22
C GLU A 24 -13.03 -6.56 3.85
N ARG A 25 -13.41 -7.83 3.63
CA ARG A 25 -13.25 -8.49 2.33
C ARG A 25 -14.09 -7.81 1.25
N GLU A 26 -15.34 -7.50 1.55
CA GLU A 26 -16.24 -6.79 0.62
C GLU A 26 -15.68 -5.41 0.25
N GLN A 27 -15.11 -4.68 1.21
CA GLN A 27 -14.48 -3.38 0.92
C GLN A 27 -13.25 -3.51 0.01
N VAL A 28 -12.39 -4.51 0.23
CA VAL A 28 -11.20 -4.73 -0.62
C VAL A 28 -11.61 -5.14 -2.03
N ILE A 29 -12.61 -6.01 -2.17
CA ILE A 29 -13.15 -6.41 -3.47
C ILE A 29 -13.70 -5.19 -4.21
N GLN A 30 -14.47 -4.35 -3.53
CA GLN A 30 -15.03 -3.15 -4.14
C GLN A 30 -13.94 -2.19 -4.63
N GLN A 31 -12.86 -2.05 -3.87
CA GLN A 31 -11.71 -1.22 -4.28
C GLN A 31 -10.98 -1.79 -5.50
N LEU A 32 -10.79 -3.10 -5.55
CA LEU A 32 -10.17 -3.77 -6.69
C LEU A 32 -10.99 -3.58 -7.96
N ILE A 33 -12.30 -3.78 -7.88
CA ILE A 33 -13.21 -3.58 -9.02
C ILE A 33 -13.07 -2.16 -9.57
N GLU A 34 -13.07 -1.15 -8.71
CA GLU A 34 -13.00 0.23 -9.16
C GLU A 34 -11.62 0.59 -9.73
N MET A 35 -10.56 0.03 -9.16
CA MET A 35 -9.20 0.17 -9.67
C MET A 35 -9.07 -0.37 -11.11
N PHE A 36 -9.61 -1.56 -11.38
CA PHE A 36 -9.60 -2.15 -12.72
C PHE A 36 -10.47 -1.39 -13.71
N ARG A 37 -11.64 -0.90 -13.27
CA ARG A 37 -12.53 -0.11 -14.12
C ARG A 37 -11.89 1.21 -14.57
N ILE A 38 -11.20 1.89 -13.65
CA ILE A 38 -10.48 3.12 -13.97
C ILE A 38 -9.31 2.82 -14.90
N ALA A 39 -8.57 1.74 -14.64
CA ALA A 39 -7.46 1.32 -15.49
C ALA A 39 -7.92 1.08 -16.94
N ASP A 40 -8.97 0.27 -17.17
CA ASP A 40 -9.51 0.00 -18.53
C ASP A 40 -9.98 1.30 -19.22
N THR A 41 -10.63 2.20 -18.47
CA THR A 41 -11.07 3.49 -19.01
C THR A 41 -9.88 4.36 -19.44
N LEU A 42 -8.82 4.38 -18.63
CA LEU A 42 -7.60 5.13 -18.90
C LEU A 42 -6.82 4.53 -20.09
N GLU A 43 -6.70 3.21 -20.15
CA GLU A 43 -6.05 2.50 -21.25
C GLU A 43 -6.75 2.78 -22.58
N ARG A 44 -8.08 2.79 -22.61
CA ARG A 44 -8.85 3.15 -23.82
C ARG A 44 -8.61 4.60 -24.25
N ALA A 45 -8.49 5.51 -23.29
CA ALA A 45 -8.27 6.93 -23.56
C ALA A 45 -6.84 7.23 -24.04
N VAL A 46 -5.84 6.62 -23.40
CA VAL A 46 -4.41 6.90 -23.64
C VAL A 46 -3.78 5.94 -24.67
N ARG A 47 -4.46 4.82 -24.98
CA ARG A 47 -3.97 3.71 -25.83
C ARG A 47 -2.61 3.15 -25.38
N TYR A 48 -2.34 3.21 -24.08
CA TYR A 48 -1.11 2.73 -23.48
C TYR A 48 -1.46 1.99 -22.17
N PRO A 49 -0.83 0.82 -21.89
CA PRO A 49 -1.11 0.06 -20.68
C PRO A 49 -0.74 0.88 -19.44
N GLY A 50 -1.70 1.01 -18.51
CA GLY A 50 -1.59 1.91 -17.37
C GLY A 50 -2.00 1.23 -16.08
N ASN A 51 -1.10 1.17 -15.09
CA ASN A 51 -1.41 0.64 -13.78
C ASN A 51 -1.99 1.72 -12.88
N VAL A 52 -3.17 1.46 -12.31
CA VAL A 52 -3.83 2.33 -11.33
C VAL A 52 -3.71 1.68 -9.96
N HIS A 53 -3.37 2.47 -8.94
CA HIS A 53 -3.27 2.01 -7.56
C HIS A 53 -3.85 3.02 -6.58
N ILE A 54 -4.44 2.53 -5.50
CA ILE A 54 -4.99 3.36 -4.41
C ILE A 54 -3.89 3.58 -3.37
N ILE A 55 -3.35 4.79 -3.31
CA ILE A 55 -2.22 5.13 -2.41
C ILE A 55 -2.60 4.94 -0.93
N ASN A 56 -3.80 5.35 -0.52
CA ASN A 56 -4.21 5.39 0.90
C ASN A 56 -4.16 4.03 1.62
N ARG A 57 -4.26 2.91 0.89
CA ARG A 57 -4.20 1.55 1.45
C ARG A 57 -3.00 0.75 0.94
N ALA A 58 -2.11 1.38 0.18
CA ALA A 58 -0.92 0.72 -0.31
C ALA A 58 0.12 0.55 0.83
N PRO A 59 1.06 -0.41 0.72
CA PRO A 59 2.18 -0.50 1.65
C PRO A 59 3.00 0.78 1.70
N LEU A 60 3.60 1.09 2.85
CA LEU A 60 4.37 2.32 3.08
C LEU A 60 5.45 2.57 2.02
N ASN A 61 6.16 1.52 1.60
CA ASN A 61 7.17 1.60 0.54
C ASN A 61 6.56 2.08 -0.78
N PHE A 62 5.42 1.51 -1.18
CA PHE A 62 4.72 1.91 -2.40
C PHE A 62 4.23 3.35 -2.30
N GLN A 63 3.66 3.74 -1.16
CA GLN A 63 3.23 5.12 -0.92
C GLN A 63 4.40 6.11 -1.07
N PHE A 64 5.55 5.80 -0.48
CA PHE A 64 6.74 6.65 -0.57
C PHE A 64 7.18 6.85 -2.02
N TYR A 65 7.33 5.78 -2.81
CA TYR A 65 7.70 5.88 -4.22
C TYR A 65 6.63 6.59 -5.06
N ALA A 66 5.34 6.40 -4.76
CA ALA A 66 4.26 7.12 -5.42
C ALA A 66 4.36 8.64 -5.20
N THR A 67 4.76 9.09 -3.99
CA THR A 67 4.95 10.53 -3.70
C THR A 67 6.16 11.16 -4.39
N ALA A 68 7.07 10.37 -4.96
CA ALA A 68 8.19 10.89 -5.75
C ALA A 68 7.79 11.22 -7.20
N GLY A 69 6.60 10.79 -7.64
CA GLY A 69 6.08 11.06 -8.98
C GLY A 69 5.60 12.49 -9.19
N ARG A 70 5.10 12.77 -10.41
CA ARG A 70 4.51 14.06 -10.77
C ARG A 70 3.00 14.04 -10.54
N PRO A 71 2.42 14.96 -9.74
CA PRO A 71 0.97 15.03 -9.57
C PRO A 71 0.31 15.47 -10.88
N LEU A 72 -0.69 14.71 -11.34
CA LEU A 72 -1.50 15.04 -12.53
C LEU A 72 -2.74 15.86 -12.17
N PHE A 73 -3.33 15.59 -11.01
CA PHE A 73 -4.50 16.28 -10.51
C PHE A 73 -4.42 16.40 -8.99
N MET A 74 -4.82 17.55 -8.47
CA MET A 74 -4.78 17.85 -7.04
C MET A 74 -5.98 18.72 -6.69
N ARG A 75 -6.91 18.16 -5.91
CA ARG A 75 -8.11 18.90 -5.48
C ARG A 75 -7.79 19.91 -4.38
N ASP A 76 -7.01 19.50 -3.39
CA ASP A 76 -6.55 20.35 -2.29
C ASP A 76 -5.04 20.12 -2.04
N PRO A 77 -4.18 21.10 -2.35
CA PRO A 77 -2.75 20.96 -2.14
C PRO A 77 -2.37 20.82 -0.66
N GLY A 78 -3.10 21.44 0.26
CA GLY A 78 -2.78 21.39 1.68
C GLY A 78 -2.87 19.97 2.24
N LEU A 79 -3.92 19.23 1.89
CA LEU A 79 -4.07 17.83 2.26
C LEU A 79 -3.04 16.93 1.59
N CYS A 80 -2.67 17.20 0.33
CA CYS A 80 -1.64 16.44 -0.35
C CYS A 80 -0.27 16.59 0.32
N TYR A 81 0.12 17.81 0.69
CA TYR A 81 1.39 18.02 1.39
C TYR A 81 1.43 17.33 2.75
N LYS A 82 0.35 17.41 3.53
CA LYS A 82 0.24 16.71 4.82
C LYS A 82 0.37 15.19 4.67
N LEU A 83 -0.23 14.62 3.62
CA LEU A 83 -0.12 13.20 3.32
C LEU A 83 1.33 12.82 2.95
N ILE A 84 1.98 13.60 2.09
CA ILE A 84 3.38 13.34 1.68
C ILE A 84 4.31 13.43 2.89
N GLU A 85 4.13 14.44 3.74
CA GLU A 85 4.93 14.63 4.95
C GLU A 85 4.79 13.45 5.91
N SER A 86 3.56 13.00 6.17
CA SER A 86 3.32 11.86 7.08
C SER A 86 3.93 10.57 6.55
N ILE A 87 3.77 10.28 5.25
CA ILE A 87 4.36 9.11 4.59
C ILE A 87 5.87 9.14 4.68
N ARG A 88 6.49 10.28 4.33
CA ARG A 88 7.96 10.41 4.33
C ARG A 88 8.53 10.24 5.73
N ARG A 89 7.89 10.84 6.74
CA ARG A 89 8.31 10.67 8.14
C ARG A 89 8.27 9.20 8.55
N MET A 90 7.14 8.52 8.32
CA MET A 90 7.01 7.10 8.64
C MET A 90 8.03 6.23 7.89
N TYR A 91 8.29 6.53 6.62
CA TYR A 91 9.27 5.80 5.82
C TYR A 91 10.68 5.97 6.39
N TRP A 92 11.09 7.20 6.72
CA TRP A 92 12.42 7.46 7.29
C TRP A 92 12.61 6.84 8.67
N ASP A 93 11.54 6.72 9.47
CA ASP A 93 11.58 6.00 10.75
C ASP A 93 11.76 4.48 10.54
N PHE A 94 11.18 3.93 9.48
CA PHE A 94 11.21 2.48 9.17
C PHE A 94 12.46 2.03 8.40
N GLU A 95 12.99 2.86 7.50
CA GLU A 95 14.08 2.53 6.58
C GLU A 95 15.33 1.94 7.27
N PRO A 96 15.80 2.47 8.42
CA PRO A 96 16.98 1.92 9.10
C PRO A 96 16.75 0.48 9.59
N MET A 97 15.57 0.19 10.14
CA MET A 97 15.20 -1.15 10.61
C MET A 97 15.09 -2.12 9.44
N ALA A 98 14.41 -1.73 8.36
CA ALA A 98 14.30 -2.55 7.16
C ALA A 98 15.68 -2.91 6.59
N ARG A 99 16.59 -1.93 6.54
CA ARG A 99 17.96 -2.15 6.04
C ARG A 99 18.76 -3.09 6.93
N GLN A 100 18.64 -2.97 8.26
CA GLN A 100 19.30 -3.90 9.18
C GLN A 100 18.77 -5.32 9.00
N HIS A 101 17.45 -5.48 8.93
CA HIS A 101 16.84 -6.79 8.74
C HIS A 101 17.28 -7.45 7.42
N LEU A 102 17.34 -6.69 6.33
CA LEU A 102 17.85 -7.20 5.05
C LEU A 102 19.31 -7.66 5.14
N ARG A 103 20.15 -6.98 5.92
CA ARG A 103 21.54 -7.42 6.15
C ARG A 103 21.60 -8.73 6.93
N GLU A 104 20.75 -8.89 7.94
CA GLU A 104 20.68 -10.11 8.75
C GLU A 104 20.21 -11.34 7.95
N VAL A 105 19.30 -11.15 6.98
CA VAL A 105 18.78 -12.25 6.14
C VAL A 105 19.73 -12.64 5.00
N LEU A 106 20.51 -11.67 4.48
CA LEU A 106 21.42 -11.88 3.35
C LEU A 106 22.83 -12.34 3.77
N THR A 107 23.10 -12.44 5.07
CA THR A 107 24.36 -12.96 5.63
C THR A 107 24.22 -14.44 5.93
#